data_AF-A0A150PFP0-F1
#
_entry.id   AF-A0A150PFP0-F1
#
_cell.length_a   1.000
_cell.length_b   1.000
_cell.length_c   1.000
_cell.angle_alpha   90.00
_cell.angle_beta   90.00
_cell.angle_gamma   90.00
#
_symmetry.space_group_name_H-M   'P 1'
#
loop_
_entity.id
_entity.type
_entity.pdbx_description
1 polymer ?
#
loop_
_entity_poly.entity_id
_entity_poly.type
_entity_poly.pdbx_seq_one_letter_code
_entity_poly.pdbx_strand_id
1 'polypeptide(L)'
;MRAAVSGCASVPGSAGTLRGAAIPKYTRPLLIPRVMPVAAGSGAGGAGLDHYEIAVRQIGQHVLPIELGLRPTTVWGYGSIHHPETFAYPSFTIEASWRRPVRVTWINDLKDPATGRFLPHLLPVDPTLHWANPAGGAQGRDRRPSFAGDSPPGPYRGPVPFVTHLHGTERVQQESDGYPEAWYLPAATDIPEGYAETGTFYDHYKRTSQLGHLWVPGAAVFEYPNDQRATTLWYHDHTLGITRLNVYAGPAGFYLLRGGPDDLPRDALPGPAPRPGDPPGARVYEIPLVIQDRSFNDDGSLFYPGSRGLSPPHDALYIPRGDVPPIWVPEFFGDVMVVNGQTWPYLEVEQRRYRFRILNGSGSRFLILKMENDLPFWQIGADGGFLPAPVERGTLLLAPAERADVIVDFSGVRAGTEIVLLNLGPDAPFPGGAGARADAATTGQVMQLRVVPATSTDASTPPHRLTLPPITRLGDEEVVRRLSLNDVSSGMQPDAGVLRTALLGTLAPPPGSRTPRPLCWDDPITENPSPGSTEVWEIYNFTVDAHPIHVHEVQFEIVDRQPFDGPPRPPDAGEEGFKDTVIALPSEITRIKMKFGRPGRFVWHCHIL
;
A
#
# COMPACT_ATOMS: atom_id res chain seq x y z
N MET A 1 -22.57 -8.95 6.44
CA MET A 1 -22.01 -7.60 6.69
C MET A 1 -20.82 -7.81 7.62
N ARG A 2 -19.59 -7.56 7.16
CA ARG A 2 -18.40 -7.66 8.02
C ARG A 2 -18.44 -6.56 9.08
N ALA A 3 -17.91 -6.83 10.27
CA ALA A 3 -17.65 -5.79 11.26
C ALA A 3 -16.58 -4.83 10.71
N ALA A 4 -16.98 -3.76 10.03
CA ALA A 4 -16.08 -2.66 9.72
C ALA A 4 -16.06 -1.69 10.91
N VAL A 5 -14.87 -1.21 11.28
CA VAL A 5 -14.75 -0.13 12.25
C VAL A 5 -14.54 1.18 11.49
N SER A 6 -15.55 2.05 11.52
CA SER A 6 -15.51 3.37 10.89
C SER A 6 -15.48 4.44 11.96
N GLY A 7 -14.53 5.37 11.84
CA GLY A 7 -14.33 6.45 12.79
C GLY A 7 -14.17 5.98 14.24
N CYS A 8 -14.37 6.94 15.14
CA CYS A 8 -14.21 6.78 16.58
C CYS A 8 -15.39 6.03 17.21
N ALA A 9 -15.66 4.80 16.77
CA ALA A 9 -16.52 3.90 17.53
C ALA A 9 -15.79 3.59 18.85
N SER A 10 -16.17 4.35 19.88
CA SER A 10 -15.56 4.37 21.22
C SER A 10 -15.21 2.97 21.72
N VAL A 11 -13.92 2.73 21.93
CA VAL A 11 -13.46 1.64 22.79
C VAL A 11 -13.39 2.21 24.22
N PRO A 12 -14.02 1.58 25.22
CA PRO A 12 -13.85 2.01 26.61
C PRO A 12 -12.36 1.96 27.00
N GLY A 13 -11.81 3.09 27.45
CA GLY A 13 -10.52 3.13 28.15
C GLY A 13 -9.30 3.73 27.43
N SER A 14 -9.42 4.30 26.23
CA SER A 14 -8.36 5.15 25.64
C SER A 14 -8.63 6.64 25.88
N ALA A 15 -7.61 7.50 25.70
CA ALA A 15 -7.83 8.94 25.55
C ALA A 15 -8.95 9.22 24.53
N GLY A 16 -9.60 10.38 24.66
CA GLY A 16 -10.58 10.81 23.65
C GLY A 16 -9.94 10.82 22.26
N THR A 17 -10.76 10.55 21.26
CA THR A 17 -10.34 10.58 19.86
C THR A 17 -10.64 11.96 19.27
N LEU A 18 -9.67 12.55 18.58
CA LEU A 18 -9.81 13.83 17.92
C LEU A 18 -10.81 13.69 16.77
N ARG A 19 -11.92 14.43 16.84
CA ARG A 19 -12.94 14.42 15.78
C ARG A 19 -12.36 15.03 14.51
N GLY A 20 -12.38 14.31 13.39
CA GLY A 20 -11.86 14.82 12.12
C GLY A 20 -12.47 16.18 11.69
N ALA A 21 -13.74 16.41 11.99
CA ALA A 21 -14.42 17.68 11.68
C ALA A 21 -13.87 18.90 12.46
N ALA A 22 -13.14 18.68 13.56
CA ALA A 22 -12.53 19.75 14.36
C ALA A 22 -11.14 20.16 13.87
N ILE A 23 -10.55 19.41 12.93
CA ILE A 23 -9.22 19.69 12.38
C ILE A 23 -9.34 20.75 11.27
N PRO A 24 -8.60 21.87 11.33
CA PRO A 24 -8.54 22.85 10.26
C PRO A 24 -8.07 22.22 8.94
N LYS A 25 -8.77 22.53 7.85
CA LYS A 25 -8.40 22.07 6.50
C LYS A 25 -7.69 23.17 5.73
N TYR A 26 -6.80 22.78 4.82
CA TYR A 26 -6.19 23.65 3.83
C TYR A 26 -5.36 24.80 4.44
N THR A 27 -4.83 24.63 5.65
CA THR A 27 -3.99 25.63 6.32
C THR A 27 -2.52 25.50 5.94
N ARG A 28 -2.10 24.33 5.44
CA ARG A 28 -0.69 24.01 5.17
C ARG A 28 -0.45 23.56 3.74
N PRO A 29 0.69 23.94 3.13
CA PRO A 29 1.04 23.52 1.78
C PRO A 29 1.39 22.04 1.75
N LEU A 30 0.99 21.36 0.68
CA LEU A 30 1.30 19.96 0.40
C LEU A 30 2.82 19.73 0.49
N LEU A 31 3.20 18.71 1.26
CA LEU A 31 4.56 18.20 1.22
C LEU A 31 4.76 17.43 -0.10
N ILE A 32 5.74 17.83 -0.90
CA ILE A 32 6.14 17.08 -2.10
C ILE A 32 7.27 16.12 -1.69
N PRO A 33 7.11 14.79 -1.84
CA PRO A 33 8.14 13.83 -1.51
C PRO A 33 9.42 14.14 -2.28
N ARG A 34 10.52 14.32 -1.55
CA ARG A 34 11.85 14.60 -2.11
C ARG A 34 12.50 13.30 -2.57
N VAL A 35 13.56 13.42 -3.37
CA VAL A 35 14.30 12.25 -3.87
C VAL A 35 15.29 11.73 -2.82
N MET A 36 15.28 10.42 -2.59
CA MET A 36 16.19 9.72 -1.68
C MET A 36 17.63 9.84 -2.20
N PRO A 37 18.58 10.32 -1.39
CA PRO A 37 19.99 10.39 -1.80
C PRO A 37 20.57 8.99 -1.93
N VAL A 38 21.39 8.80 -2.97
CA VAL A 38 22.16 7.57 -3.19
C VAL A 38 23.34 7.55 -2.20
N ALA A 39 23.74 6.37 -1.70
CA ALA A 39 24.85 6.25 -0.75
C ALA A 39 26.19 6.70 -1.37
N ALA A 40 27.13 7.18 -0.55
CA ALA A 40 28.43 7.66 -1.04
C ALA A 40 29.24 6.53 -1.71
N GLY A 41 29.94 6.86 -2.81
CA GLY A 41 30.77 5.90 -3.56
C GLY A 41 30.07 5.16 -4.70
N SER A 42 28.75 5.30 -4.85
CA SER A 42 27.97 4.74 -5.98
C SER A 42 27.80 5.73 -7.14
N GLY A 43 28.68 6.73 -7.24
CA GLY A 43 28.52 7.86 -8.15
C GLY A 43 28.20 7.45 -9.59
N ALA A 44 27.38 8.27 -10.24
CA ALA A 44 27.07 8.21 -11.67
C ALA A 44 28.38 8.28 -12.49
N GLY A 45 29.00 7.13 -12.73
CA GLY A 45 30.28 7.01 -13.42
C GLY A 45 31.19 5.84 -13.03
N GLY A 46 30.89 5.04 -11.99
CA GLY A 46 31.85 4.03 -11.49
C GLY A 46 31.34 2.59 -11.29
N ALA A 47 30.11 2.38 -10.82
CA ALA A 47 29.56 1.05 -10.59
C ALA A 47 28.21 0.94 -11.32
N GLY A 48 27.99 -0.16 -12.03
CA GLY A 48 26.81 -0.40 -12.88
C GLY A 48 25.46 -0.49 -12.13
N LEU A 49 25.34 0.01 -10.89
CA LEU A 49 24.13 -0.01 -10.06
C LEU A 49 24.07 1.23 -9.15
N ASP A 50 22.87 1.58 -8.67
CA ASP A 50 22.66 2.56 -7.58
C ASP A 50 22.54 1.83 -6.25
N HIS A 51 23.15 2.36 -5.19
CA HIS A 51 23.15 1.73 -3.85
C HIS A 51 22.53 2.65 -2.81
N TYR A 52 21.67 2.10 -1.95
CA TYR A 52 21.03 2.82 -0.85
C TYR A 52 21.17 2.05 0.47
N GLU A 53 21.32 2.76 1.58
CA GLU A 53 21.23 2.22 2.93
C GLU A 53 20.09 2.94 3.65
N ILE A 54 18.93 2.28 3.69
CA ILE A 54 17.67 2.89 4.12
C ILE A 54 17.20 2.19 5.38
N ALA A 55 17.06 2.95 6.46
CA ALA A 55 16.48 2.47 7.69
C ALA A 55 15.02 2.91 7.83
N VAL A 56 14.22 2.13 8.56
CA VAL A 56 12.97 2.60 9.16
C VAL A 56 13.26 3.09 10.59
N ARG A 57 12.77 4.29 10.94
CA ARG A 57 12.89 4.87 12.28
C ARG A 57 11.58 5.49 12.76
N GLN A 58 11.45 5.58 14.07
CA GLN A 58 10.43 6.42 14.70
C GLN A 58 10.83 7.89 14.66
N ILE A 59 9.92 8.76 14.21
CA ILE A 59 10.10 10.21 14.11
C ILE A 59 8.87 10.94 14.67
N GLY A 60 9.06 12.22 15.03
CA GLY A 60 7.96 13.14 15.26
C GLY A 60 7.72 14.00 14.02
N GLN A 61 6.51 13.99 13.47
CA GLN A 61 6.13 14.82 12.33
C GLN A 61 4.77 15.47 12.57
N HIS A 62 4.63 16.76 12.25
CA HIS A 62 3.32 17.42 12.24
C HIS A 62 2.50 16.92 11.04
N VAL A 63 1.79 15.81 11.24
CA VAL A 63 0.75 15.34 10.31
C VAL A 63 -0.49 16.22 10.44
N LEU A 64 -0.89 16.48 11.69
CA LEU A 64 -1.93 17.44 12.05
C LEU A 64 -1.44 18.90 11.91
N PRO A 65 -2.35 19.88 11.73
CA PRO A 65 -2.00 21.29 11.66
C PRO A 65 -1.38 21.80 12.98
N ILE A 66 -0.37 22.66 12.88
CA ILE A 66 0.36 23.19 14.05
C ILE A 66 -0.51 24.12 14.89
N GLU A 67 -1.54 24.70 14.27
CA GLU A 67 -2.51 25.61 14.88
C GLU A 67 -3.37 24.94 15.96
N LEU A 68 -3.41 23.60 15.98
CA LEU A 68 -4.04 22.83 17.06
C LEU A 68 -3.23 22.86 18.37
N GLY A 69 -1.99 23.36 18.36
CA GLY A 69 -1.12 23.40 19.55
C GLY A 69 -0.68 22.02 20.06
N LEU A 70 -0.87 20.97 19.26
CA LEU A 70 -0.49 19.59 19.58
C LEU A 70 0.99 19.34 19.26
N ARG A 71 1.57 18.34 19.94
CA ARG A 71 2.92 17.86 19.64
C ARG A 71 2.95 17.20 18.25
N PRO A 72 4.12 17.11 17.60
CA PRO A 72 4.27 16.30 16.39
C PRO A 72 3.74 14.87 16.63
N THR A 73 2.95 14.37 15.67
CA THR A 73 2.49 12.99 15.68
C THR A 73 3.71 12.06 15.60
N THR A 74 3.75 11.04 16.47
CA THR A 74 4.76 9.99 16.36
C THR A 74 4.37 9.06 15.21
N VAL A 75 5.24 8.95 14.22
CA VAL A 75 5.08 8.13 13.02
C VAL A 75 6.41 7.41 12.72
N TRP A 76 6.38 6.47 11.79
CA TRP A 76 7.59 5.86 11.24
C TRP A 76 7.85 6.37 9.83
N GLY A 77 9.12 6.45 9.46
CA GLY A 77 9.55 6.85 8.13
C GLY A 77 10.80 6.09 7.72
N TYR A 78 10.89 5.75 6.43
CA TYR A 78 12.14 5.32 5.81
C TYR A 78 13.02 6.54 5.53
N GLY A 79 14.32 6.39 5.76
CA GLY A 79 15.33 7.41 5.49
C GLY A 79 16.71 6.81 5.32
N SER A 80 17.59 7.51 4.62
CA SER A 80 19.00 7.14 4.50
C SER A 80 19.71 7.30 5.85
N ILE A 81 20.48 6.30 6.24
CA ILE A 81 21.25 6.36 7.49
C ILE A 81 22.37 7.40 7.47
N HIS A 82 22.77 7.87 6.28
CA HIS A 82 23.77 8.92 6.09
C HIS A 82 23.16 10.32 6.01
N HIS A 83 21.84 10.41 5.89
CA HIS A 83 21.10 11.66 5.73
C HIS A 83 19.87 11.69 6.66
N PRO A 84 20.04 11.96 7.96
CA PRO A 84 18.96 11.94 8.95
C PRO A 84 17.76 12.84 8.63
N GLU A 85 17.93 13.87 7.79
CA GLU A 85 16.87 14.74 7.30
C GLU A 85 15.90 14.06 6.30
N THR A 86 16.23 12.85 5.86
CA THR A 86 15.44 12.08 4.89
C THR A 86 14.35 11.22 5.54
N PHE A 87 14.41 11.00 6.85
CA PHE A 87 13.37 10.26 7.57
C PHE A 87 12.10 11.10 7.61
N ALA A 88 11.09 10.68 6.83
CA ALA A 88 9.85 11.41 6.66
C ALA A 88 8.67 10.47 6.41
N TYR A 89 7.47 11.00 6.65
CA TYR A 89 6.20 10.39 6.28
C TYR A 89 5.47 11.29 5.25
N PRO A 90 5.21 10.84 4.02
CA PRO A 90 5.77 9.64 3.41
C PRO A 90 7.28 9.76 3.26
N SER A 91 7.91 8.62 3.03
CA SER A 91 9.33 8.53 2.82
C SER A 91 9.74 9.14 1.48
N PHE A 92 11.02 9.49 1.36
CA PHE A 92 11.54 10.07 0.13
C PHE A 92 11.45 9.08 -1.04
N THR A 93 11.25 9.61 -2.24
CA THR A 93 11.12 8.84 -3.48
C THR A 93 12.46 8.26 -3.92
N ILE A 94 12.52 6.96 -4.21
CA ILE A 94 13.63 6.37 -4.96
C ILE A 94 13.39 6.64 -6.45
N GLU A 95 14.32 7.33 -7.10
CA GLU A 95 14.29 7.59 -8.55
C GLU A 95 15.20 6.59 -9.26
N ALA A 96 14.62 5.68 -10.04
CA ALA A 96 15.33 4.59 -10.70
C ALA A 96 15.31 4.72 -12.22
N SER A 97 16.35 4.17 -12.86
CA SER A 97 16.50 4.18 -14.31
C SER A 97 16.41 2.77 -14.89
N TRP A 98 15.77 2.65 -16.05
CA TRP A 98 15.63 1.39 -16.77
C TRP A 98 16.98 0.70 -16.99
N ARG A 99 17.04 -0.59 -16.64
CA ARG A 99 18.23 -1.46 -16.66
C ARG A 99 19.42 -0.97 -15.85
N ARG A 100 19.23 -0.02 -14.94
CA ARG A 100 20.20 0.27 -13.89
C ARG A 100 19.72 -0.40 -12.61
N PRO A 101 20.35 -1.50 -12.18
CA PRO A 101 19.97 -2.14 -10.93
C PRO A 101 20.05 -1.19 -9.75
N VAL A 102 19.12 -1.33 -8.82
CA VAL A 102 19.12 -0.63 -7.54
C VAL A 102 19.29 -1.66 -6.44
N ARG A 103 20.34 -1.50 -5.63
CA ARG A 103 20.58 -2.30 -4.44
C ARG A 103 20.24 -1.49 -3.20
N VAL A 104 19.44 -2.05 -2.30
CA VAL A 104 19.04 -1.39 -1.06
C VAL A 104 19.37 -2.30 0.13
N THR A 105 20.12 -1.77 1.07
CA THR A 105 20.21 -2.34 2.42
C THR A 105 19.07 -1.78 3.24
N TRP A 106 18.04 -2.60 3.49
CA TRP A 106 16.89 -2.27 4.32
C TRP A 106 17.20 -2.56 5.79
N ILE A 107 17.10 -1.56 6.65
CA ILE A 107 17.54 -1.64 8.06
C ILE A 107 16.34 -1.40 8.98
N ASN A 108 16.11 -2.33 9.91
CA ASN A 108 15.16 -2.16 10.99
C ASN A 108 15.86 -1.41 12.15
N ASP A 109 15.63 -0.10 12.22
CA ASP A 109 16.20 0.77 13.26
C ASP A 109 15.11 1.29 14.21
N LEU A 110 14.08 0.47 14.44
CA LEU A 110 13.02 0.70 15.45
C LEU A 110 13.55 0.42 16.86
N LYS A 111 14.55 1.21 17.25
CA LYS A 111 15.19 1.20 18.56
C LYS A 111 15.48 2.63 19.01
N ASP A 112 15.60 2.82 20.31
CA ASP A 112 16.00 4.08 20.89
C ASP A 112 17.48 4.35 20.53
N PRO A 113 17.79 5.48 19.86
CA PRO A 113 19.14 5.73 19.36
C PRO A 113 20.16 6.02 20.48
N ALA A 114 19.72 6.40 21.68
CA ALA A 114 20.61 6.72 22.79
C ALA A 114 20.99 5.47 23.61
N THR A 115 20.06 4.54 23.77
CA THR A 115 20.22 3.35 24.61
C THR A 115 20.43 2.07 23.81
N GLY A 116 20.10 2.07 22.52
CA GLY A 116 20.11 0.89 21.65
C GLY A 116 18.99 -0.11 21.94
N ARG A 117 18.05 0.23 22.83
CA ARG A 117 16.94 -0.64 23.25
C ARG A 117 15.82 -0.65 22.23
N PHE A 118 15.13 -1.77 22.04
CA PHE A 118 14.06 -1.83 21.05
C PHE A 118 12.91 -0.86 21.41
N LEU A 119 12.22 -0.36 20.38
CA LEU A 119 10.95 0.36 20.56
C LEU A 119 9.78 -0.62 20.34
N PRO A 120 8.78 -0.65 21.24
CA PRO A 120 7.56 -1.40 20.99
C PRO A 120 6.76 -0.76 19.83
N HIS A 121 5.83 -1.52 19.27
CA HIS A 121 4.94 -1.03 18.23
C HIS A 121 4.08 0.15 18.72
N LEU A 122 3.86 1.18 17.88
CA LEU A 122 3.03 2.36 18.19
C LEU A 122 1.54 2.00 18.41
N LEU A 123 1.08 1.02 17.64
CA LEU A 123 -0.30 0.55 17.54
C LEU A 123 -0.48 -0.84 18.17
N PRO A 124 -1.72 -1.26 18.52
CA PRO A 124 -1.96 -2.52 19.22
C PRO A 124 -1.78 -3.74 18.29
N VAL A 125 -0.68 -4.47 18.48
CA VAL A 125 -0.41 -5.75 17.81
C VAL A 125 -1.22 -6.86 18.46
N ASP A 126 -2.08 -7.53 17.69
CA ASP A 126 -2.83 -8.71 18.14
C ASP A 126 -1.94 -9.95 18.07
N PRO A 127 -1.53 -10.54 19.21
CA PRO A 127 -0.62 -11.68 19.20
C PRO A 127 -1.34 -13.01 18.90
N THR A 128 -2.66 -13.02 18.71
CA THR A 128 -3.46 -14.24 18.48
C THR A 128 -3.64 -14.61 17.00
N LEU A 129 -3.14 -13.77 16.10
CA LEU A 129 -3.15 -14.01 14.66
C LEU A 129 -2.13 -15.08 14.25
N HIS A 130 -2.24 -15.58 13.02
CA HIS A 130 -1.08 -16.16 12.34
C HIS A 130 -0.15 -14.99 11.96
N TRP A 131 1.01 -14.88 12.60
CA TRP A 131 1.89 -13.72 12.45
C TRP A 131 3.37 -14.09 12.68
N ALA A 132 4.27 -13.12 12.49
CA ALA A 132 5.71 -13.26 12.71
C ALA A 132 6.08 -13.97 14.04
N ASN A 133 5.39 -13.61 15.13
CA ASN A 133 5.53 -14.19 16.46
C ASN A 133 6.98 -14.33 17.01
N PRO A 134 7.70 -13.22 17.25
CA PRO A 134 9.05 -13.28 17.83
C PRO A 134 9.10 -14.04 19.16
N ALA A 135 8.09 -13.87 20.02
CA ALA A 135 8.03 -14.51 21.34
C ALA A 135 7.91 -16.05 21.30
N GLY A 136 7.54 -16.62 20.15
CA GLY A 136 7.50 -18.08 19.96
C GLY A 136 8.88 -18.73 19.81
N GLY A 137 9.95 -17.94 19.68
CA GLY A 137 11.29 -18.45 19.41
C GLY A 137 11.40 -19.14 18.05
N ALA A 138 12.54 -19.78 17.78
CA ALA A 138 12.82 -20.38 16.47
C ALA A 138 11.80 -21.46 16.04
N GLN A 139 11.20 -22.15 17.00
CA GLN A 139 10.18 -23.18 16.74
C GLN A 139 8.76 -22.63 16.71
N GLY A 140 8.51 -21.43 17.23
CA GLY A 140 7.18 -20.85 17.34
C GLY A 140 6.97 -19.60 16.48
N ARG A 141 7.99 -19.12 15.76
CA ARG A 141 7.85 -18.06 14.76
C ARG A 141 6.96 -18.49 13.59
N ASP A 142 6.46 -17.49 12.86
CA ASP A 142 5.67 -17.64 11.62
C ASP A 142 4.48 -18.58 11.77
N ARG A 143 3.74 -18.44 12.87
CA ARG A 143 2.54 -19.24 13.13
C ARG A 143 1.63 -18.57 14.14
N ARG A 144 0.42 -19.09 14.21
CA ARG A 144 -0.54 -18.72 15.26
C ARG A 144 -0.08 -19.27 16.62
N PRO A 145 0.14 -18.43 17.64
CA PRO A 145 0.47 -18.91 18.97
C PRO A 145 -0.75 -19.51 19.67
N SER A 146 -0.53 -20.42 20.62
CA SER A 146 -1.58 -20.92 21.50
C SER A 146 -1.63 -20.13 22.80
N PHE A 147 -2.82 -19.71 23.20
CA PHE A 147 -3.06 -19.01 24.46
C PHE A 147 -3.93 -19.87 25.37
N ALA A 148 -3.69 -19.78 26.68
CA ALA A 148 -4.47 -20.47 27.71
C ALA A 148 -4.86 -19.48 28.82
N GLY A 149 -5.89 -19.81 29.60
CA GLY A 149 -6.41 -18.97 30.68
C GLY A 149 -7.80 -18.40 30.38
N ASP A 150 -8.30 -17.57 31.29
CA ASP A 150 -9.70 -17.10 31.28
C ASP A 150 -9.92 -15.77 30.55
N SER A 151 -8.84 -15.06 30.20
CA SER A 151 -8.89 -13.71 29.64
C SER A 151 -8.13 -13.62 28.31
N PRO A 152 -8.61 -12.82 27.33
CA PRO A 152 -7.87 -12.55 26.11
C PRO A 152 -6.50 -11.93 26.40
N PRO A 153 -5.45 -12.29 25.64
CA PRO A 153 -4.14 -11.69 25.83
C PRO A 153 -4.16 -10.21 25.45
N GLY A 154 -3.37 -9.42 26.18
CA GLY A 154 -3.11 -8.04 25.80
C GLY A 154 -2.28 -7.94 24.50
N PRO A 155 -2.17 -6.74 23.92
CA PRO A 155 -1.38 -6.53 22.72
C PRO A 155 0.11 -6.80 22.97
N TYR A 156 0.82 -7.29 21.94
CA TYR A 156 2.27 -7.50 22.00
C TYR A 156 3.02 -6.19 22.21
N ARG A 157 4.12 -6.26 22.97
CA ARG A 157 4.94 -5.11 23.44
C ARG A 157 6.45 -5.31 23.24
N GLY A 158 6.85 -6.38 22.55
CA GLY A 158 8.26 -6.66 22.30
C GLY A 158 8.81 -5.91 21.07
N PRO A 159 10.03 -6.26 20.63
CA PRO A 159 10.66 -5.70 19.42
C PRO A 159 9.81 -5.97 18.17
N VAL A 160 9.80 -5.01 17.25
CA VAL A 160 8.95 -5.03 16.05
C VAL A 160 9.65 -5.79 14.91
N PRO A 161 9.06 -6.88 14.37
CA PRO A 161 9.54 -7.51 13.14
C PRO A 161 9.20 -6.64 11.92
N PHE A 162 10.07 -6.66 10.92
CA PHE A 162 9.95 -5.81 9.74
C PHE A 162 10.52 -6.49 8.49
N VAL A 163 9.90 -6.28 7.32
CA VAL A 163 10.42 -6.64 5.99
C VAL A 163 9.82 -5.70 4.93
N THR A 164 10.66 -5.13 4.07
CA THR A 164 10.18 -4.21 3.03
C THR A 164 9.84 -4.96 1.74
N HIS A 165 8.72 -4.62 1.12
CA HIS A 165 8.33 -5.03 -0.23
C HIS A 165 8.41 -3.84 -1.18
N LEU A 166 8.87 -4.07 -2.42
CA LEU A 166 8.76 -3.12 -3.53
C LEU A 166 7.58 -3.53 -4.42
N HIS A 167 6.44 -2.89 -4.19
CA HIS A 167 5.19 -3.17 -4.89
C HIS A 167 5.27 -2.83 -6.37
N GLY A 168 4.90 -3.83 -7.19
CA GLY A 168 4.84 -3.74 -8.64
C GLY A 168 6.14 -4.07 -9.35
N THR A 169 7.18 -4.49 -8.61
CA THR A 169 8.43 -4.91 -9.25
C THR A 169 8.22 -6.21 -10.01
N GLU A 170 8.60 -6.22 -11.28
CA GLU A 170 8.66 -7.45 -12.06
C GLU A 170 10.06 -8.05 -11.94
N ARG A 171 10.12 -9.37 -12.11
CA ARG A 171 11.40 -10.03 -12.33
C ARG A 171 12.40 -9.75 -11.19
N VAL A 172 11.93 -9.57 -9.95
CA VAL A 172 12.80 -9.55 -8.77
C VAL A 172 13.14 -10.97 -8.35
N GLN A 173 14.25 -11.18 -7.64
CA GLN A 173 14.52 -12.47 -7.01
C GLN A 173 13.69 -12.61 -5.73
N GLN A 174 13.22 -13.81 -5.41
CA GLN A 174 12.35 -14.09 -4.25
C GLN A 174 12.90 -13.53 -2.92
N GLU A 175 14.23 -13.55 -2.72
CA GLU A 175 14.85 -13.01 -1.51
C GLU A 175 14.77 -11.49 -1.39
N SER A 176 14.53 -10.79 -2.50
CA SER A 176 14.46 -9.33 -2.62
C SER A 176 13.03 -8.83 -2.83
N ASP A 177 12.05 -9.73 -2.78
CA ASP A 177 10.63 -9.38 -2.94
C ASP A 177 10.01 -8.88 -1.63
N GLY A 178 10.54 -9.29 -0.47
CA GLY A 178 9.95 -8.94 0.82
C GLY A 178 8.88 -9.94 1.29
N TYR A 179 9.16 -11.23 1.14
CA TYR A 179 8.25 -12.30 1.57
C TYR A 179 7.85 -12.16 3.05
N PRO A 180 6.57 -12.37 3.44
CA PRO A 180 6.09 -12.06 4.79
C PRO A 180 6.83 -12.75 5.94
N GLU A 181 7.33 -13.97 5.73
CA GLU A 181 8.10 -14.76 6.71
C GLU A 181 9.62 -14.51 6.62
N ALA A 182 10.05 -13.50 5.86
CA ALA A 182 11.45 -13.08 5.75
C ALA A 182 11.77 -11.84 6.60
N TRP A 183 10.97 -11.60 7.65
CA TRP A 183 11.15 -10.49 8.58
C TRP A 183 12.39 -10.62 9.46
N TYR A 184 12.81 -9.49 10.03
CA TYR A 184 13.90 -9.40 11.01
C TYR A 184 13.61 -8.33 12.07
N LEU A 185 14.01 -8.60 13.31
CA LEU A 185 13.95 -7.65 14.44
C LEU A 185 15.03 -6.57 14.31
N PRO A 186 14.89 -5.40 14.98
CA PRO A 186 15.98 -4.45 15.06
C PRO A 186 17.19 -5.07 15.76
N ALA A 187 18.40 -4.64 15.38
CA ALA A 187 19.62 -4.96 16.12
C ALA A 187 19.69 -4.17 17.45
N ALA A 188 18.86 -4.58 18.41
CA ALA A 188 18.70 -3.94 19.71
C ALA A 188 19.48 -4.67 20.82
N THR A 189 19.80 -3.94 21.89
CA THR A 189 20.61 -4.45 23.02
C THR A 189 19.82 -5.27 24.03
N ASP A 190 18.49 -5.20 24.01
CA ASP A 190 17.59 -5.81 24.98
C ASP A 190 16.51 -6.70 24.36
N ILE A 191 16.81 -7.37 23.24
CA ILE A 191 15.94 -8.42 22.70
C ILE A 191 15.72 -9.49 23.80
N PRO A 192 14.46 -9.80 24.18
CA PRO A 192 14.21 -10.74 25.26
C PRO A 192 14.75 -12.15 24.95
N GLU A 193 15.26 -12.82 25.98
CA GLU A 193 15.78 -14.18 25.85
C GLU A 193 14.71 -15.13 25.27
N GLY A 194 15.12 -15.97 24.33
CA GLY A 194 14.25 -16.96 23.67
C GLY A 194 13.43 -16.42 22.50
N TYR A 195 13.47 -15.11 22.21
CA TYR A 195 12.79 -14.56 21.04
C TYR A 195 13.50 -14.98 19.75
N ALA A 196 12.72 -15.22 18.69
CA ALA A 196 13.27 -15.31 17.34
C ALA A 196 13.61 -13.90 16.84
N GLU A 197 14.85 -13.73 16.37
CA GLU A 197 15.31 -12.46 15.79
C GLU A 197 14.97 -12.31 14.31
N THR A 198 14.66 -13.42 13.63
CA THR A 198 14.39 -13.48 12.19
C THR A 198 13.23 -14.43 11.91
N GLY A 199 12.57 -14.24 10.78
CA GLY A 199 11.59 -15.16 10.21
C GLY A 199 12.25 -16.38 9.56
N THR A 200 11.46 -17.40 9.29
CA THR A 200 11.92 -18.68 8.73
C THR A 200 12.56 -18.51 7.37
N PHE A 201 11.98 -17.68 6.51
CA PHE A 201 12.49 -17.43 5.17
C PHE A 201 13.64 -16.44 5.14
N TYR A 202 13.82 -15.60 6.17
CA TYR A 202 15.01 -14.74 6.27
C TYR A 202 16.28 -15.60 6.31
N ASP A 203 16.30 -16.61 7.18
CA ASP A 203 17.47 -17.49 7.31
C ASP A 203 17.71 -18.33 6.05
N HIS A 204 16.63 -18.76 5.38
CA HIS A 204 16.71 -19.46 4.10
C HIS A 204 17.33 -18.57 3.02
N TYR A 205 16.76 -17.38 2.79
CA TYR A 205 17.22 -16.44 1.78
C TYR A 205 18.62 -15.91 2.05
N LYS A 206 18.98 -15.66 3.31
CA LYS A 206 20.35 -15.31 3.69
C LYS A 206 21.37 -16.37 3.28
N ARG A 207 21.00 -17.66 3.29
CA ARG A 207 21.90 -18.75 2.86
C ARG A 207 21.92 -18.96 1.35
N THR A 208 20.80 -18.75 0.66
CA THR A 208 20.66 -19.07 -0.77
C THR A 208 20.92 -17.89 -1.69
N SER A 209 20.75 -16.66 -1.21
CA SER A 209 20.99 -15.45 -2.00
C SER A 209 22.48 -15.22 -2.20
N GLN A 210 22.83 -14.75 -3.39
CA GLN A 210 24.19 -14.27 -3.69
C GLN A 210 24.58 -13.07 -2.83
N LEU A 211 23.60 -12.29 -2.35
CA LEU A 211 23.81 -11.12 -1.50
C LEU A 211 23.69 -11.43 0.00
N GLY A 212 23.38 -12.67 0.37
CA GLY A 212 23.12 -13.05 1.76
C GLY A 212 24.31 -12.85 2.70
N HIS A 213 25.55 -12.89 2.17
CA HIS A 213 26.77 -12.57 2.92
C HIS A 213 26.86 -11.09 3.36
N LEU A 214 26.08 -10.19 2.75
CA LEU A 214 25.97 -8.78 3.15
C LEU A 214 24.91 -8.55 4.23
N TRP A 215 24.08 -9.55 4.53
CA TRP A 215 23.00 -9.41 5.51
C TRP A 215 23.56 -9.48 6.93
N VAL A 216 23.31 -8.45 7.70
CA VAL A 216 23.73 -8.30 9.10
C VAL A 216 22.50 -8.32 10.02
N PRO A 217 22.66 -8.53 11.34
CA PRO A 217 21.54 -8.44 12.27
C PRO A 217 20.76 -7.13 12.08
N GLY A 218 19.43 -7.23 12.01
CA GLY A 218 18.55 -6.09 11.78
C GLY A 218 18.55 -5.52 10.36
N ALA A 219 19.11 -6.21 9.38
CA ALA A 219 19.08 -5.77 7.99
C ALA A 219 19.02 -6.90 6.96
N ALA A 220 18.52 -6.56 5.77
CA ALA A 220 18.58 -7.40 4.57
C ALA A 220 18.99 -6.55 3.36
N VAL A 221 19.73 -7.14 2.41
CA VAL A 221 20.18 -6.48 1.18
C VAL A 221 19.41 -7.02 -0.01
N PHE A 222 18.63 -6.15 -0.64
CA PHE A 222 17.76 -6.45 -1.78
C PHE A 222 18.32 -5.83 -3.06
N GLU A 223 18.07 -6.45 -4.21
CA GLU A 223 18.46 -5.91 -5.52
C GLU A 223 17.32 -5.99 -6.52
N TYR A 224 17.02 -4.85 -7.14
CA TYR A 224 15.96 -4.67 -8.11
C TYR A 224 16.58 -4.45 -9.50
N PRO A 225 16.27 -5.28 -10.52
CA PRO A 225 16.94 -5.22 -11.82
C PRO A 225 16.47 -4.05 -12.69
N ASN A 226 15.26 -3.54 -12.45
CA ASN A 226 14.68 -2.39 -13.16
C ASN A 226 14.58 -2.56 -14.68
N ASP A 227 14.38 -3.78 -15.16
CA ASP A 227 14.28 -4.08 -16.59
C ASP A 227 12.83 -4.07 -17.12
N GLN A 228 11.84 -3.76 -16.28
CA GLN A 228 10.42 -3.63 -16.62
C GLN A 228 10.06 -2.27 -17.24
N ARG A 229 8.79 -2.07 -17.62
CA ARG A 229 8.29 -0.81 -18.19
C ARG A 229 8.43 0.34 -17.18
N ALA A 230 8.65 1.56 -17.67
CA ALA A 230 8.63 2.76 -16.83
C ALA A 230 7.25 2.90 -16.15
N THR A 231 7.24 3.01 -14.83
CA THR A 231 5.99 3.04 -14.05
C THR A 231 6.18 3.67 -12.66
N THR A 232 5.06 3.84 -11.96
CA THR A 232 4.98 4.25 -10.55
C THR A 232 4.90 2.99 -9.67
N LEU A 233 6.03 2.66 -9.04
CA LEU A 233 6.12 1.66 -7.97
C LEU A 233 6.09 2.36 -6.61
N TRP A 234 5.96 1.59 -5.54
CA TRP A 234 6.05 2.09 -4.17
C TRP A 234 6.58 1.00 -3.26
N TYR A 235 7.18 1.39 -2.14
CA TYR A 235 7.73 0.44 -1.17
C TYR A 235 7.13 0.65 0.21
N HIS A 236 6.86 -0.45 0.91
CA HIS A 236 6.18 -0.48 2.20
C HIS A 236 6.56 -1.75 2.98
N ASP A 237 6.17 -1.84 4.25
CA ASP A 237 6.36 -3.08 5.03
C ASP A 237 5.42 -4.20 4.54
N HIS A 238 5.82 -5.46 4.69
CA HIS A 238 5.05 -6.66 4.32
C HIS A 238 5.14 -7.76 5.40
N THR A 239 5.29 -7.39 6.67
CA THR A 239 5.54 -8.37 7.74
C THR A 239 4.31 -9.21 8.08
N LEU A 240 4.48 -10.54 8.12
CA LEU A 240 3.42 -11.51 8.40
C LEU A 240 2.55 -11.12 9.60
N GLY A 241 1.25 -10.94 9.33
CA GLY A 241 0.21 -10.68 10.32
C GLY A 241 0.18 -9.28 10.93
N ILE A 242 1.13 -8.39 10.60
CA ILE A 242 1.16 -7.00 11.11
C ILE A 242 1.39 -5.92 10.04
N THR A 243 1.42 -6.27 8.74
CA THR A 243 1.50 -5.32 7.62
C THR A 243 0.60 -4.09 7.79
N ARG A 244 -0.69 -4.29 8.14
CA ARG A 244 -1.64 -3.20 8.40
C ARG A 244 -1.16 -2.17 9.41
N LEU A 245 -0.45 -2.62 10.45
CA LEU A 245 -0.02 -1.77 11.57
C LEU A 245 1.28 -1.06 11.21
N ASN A 246 2.23 -1.81 10.63
CA ASN A 246 3.50 -1.27 10.20
C ASN A 246 3.28 -0.19 9.11
N VAL A 247 2.46 -0.46 8.08
CA VAL A 247 2.13 0.54 7.03
C VAL A 247 1.37 1.73 7.61
N TYR A 248 0.39 1.51 8.49
CA TYR A 248 -0.38 2.60 9.10
C TYR A 248 0.48 3.53 9.97
N ALA A 249 1.54 3.00 10.59
CA ALA A 249 2.51 3.78 11.36
C ALA A 249 3.27 4.81 10.49
N GLY A 250 3.31 4.65 9.16
CA GLY A 250 3.80 5.65 8.20
C GLY A 250 4.88 5.25 7.17
N PRO A 251 5.64 4.15 7.27
CA PRO A 251 6.74 3.86 6.36
C PRO A 251 6.21 3.38 5.00
N ALA A 252 6.02 4.33 4.09
CA ALA A 252 5.67 4.13 2.69
C ALA A 252 6.35 5.21 1.84
N GLY A 253 6.92 4.83 0.69
CA GLY A 253 7.59 5.76 -0.23
C GLY A 253 7.40 5.37 -1.69
N PHE A 254 7.56 6.34 -2.59
CA PHE A 254 7.49 6.07 -4.02
C PHE A 254 8.80 5.50 -4.54
N TYR A 255 8.69 4.67 -5.58
CA TYR A 255 9.81 4.22 -6.39
C TYR A 255 9.43 4.48 -7.86
N LEU A 256 10.08 5.44 -8.51
CA LEU A 256 9.71 5.85 -9.86
C LEU A 256 10.72 5.30 -10.85
N LEU A 257 10.30 4.34 -11.67
CA LEU A 257 11.13 3.77 -12.72
C LEU A 257 10.97 4.59 -14.00
N ARG A 258 12.09 5.06 -14.57
CA ARG A 258 12.11 5.95 -15.73
C ARG A 258 12.98 5.42 -16.86
N GLY A 259 12.68 5.88 -18.07
CA GLY A 259 13.42 5.56 -19.29
C GLY A 259 13.12 4.17 -19.84
N GLY A 260 13.91 3.76 -20.83
CA GLY A 260 13.67 2.55 -21.60
C GLY A 260 12.80 2.80 -22.84
N PRO A 261 12.50 1.74 -23.62
CA PRO A 261 11.74 1.84 -24.86
C PRO A 261 10.25 2.16 -24.65
N ASP A 262 9.75 1.96 -23.43
CA ASP A 262 8.35 2.12 -23.06
C ASP A 262 8.10 3.38 -22.21
N ASP A 263 9.01 4.37 -22.27
CA ASP A 263 8.83 5.69 -21.66
C ASP A 263 8.67 6.78 -22.73
N LEU A 264 8.19 7.96 -22.33
CA LEU A 264 8.06 9.12 -23.20
C LEU A 264 9.25 10.08 -23.06
N PRO A 265 9.55 10.87 -24.11
CA PRO A 265 10.47 11.99 -24.01
C PRO A 265 10.10 12.93 -22.86
N ARG A 266 11.11 13.45 -22.14
CA ARG A 266 10.91 14.28 -20.94
C ARG A 266 10.10 15.55 -21.20
N ASP A 267 10.12 16.07 -22.42
CA ASP A 267 9.41 17.26 -22.87
C ASP A 267 7.96 16.97 -23.31
N ALA A 268 7.60 15.70 -23.53
CA ALA A 268 6.23 15.33 -23.88
C ALA A 268 5.27 15.49 -22.70
N LEU A 269 5.73 15.23 -21.48
CA LEU A 269 4.92 15.20 -20.26
C LEU A 269 5.14 16.44 -19.38
N PRO A 270 4.17 16.81 -18.52
CA PRO A 270 4.37 17.88 -17.54
C PRO A 270 5.56 17.57 -16.62
N GLY A 271 6.49 18.51 -16.54
CA GLY A 271 7.70 18.42 -15.71
C GLY A 271 8.37 19.79 -15.56
N PRO A 272 9.27 19.97 -14.60
CA PRO A 272 10.12 18.91 -14.04
C PRO A 272 9.48 18.11 -12.89
N ALA A 273 9.95 16.88 -12.71
CA ALA A 273 9.77 16.09 -11.50
C ALA A 273 10.78 16.53 -10.42
N PRO A 274 10.56 16.19 -9.12
CA PRO A 274 11.54 16.37 -8.06
C PRO A 274 12.90 15.76 -8.42
N ARG A 275 13.98 16.43 -8.02
CA ARG A 275 15.36 16.01 -8.26
C ARG A 275 16.14 15.87 -6.95
N PRO A 276 17.21 15.07 -6.95
CA PRO A 276 18.15 15.03 -5.83
C PRO A 276 18.65 16.44 -5.48
N GLY A 277 18.56 16.80 -4.20
CA GLY A 277 19.03 18.10 -3.69
C GLY A 277 18.07 19.28 -3.91
N ASP A 278 16.89 19.07 -4.50
CA ASP A 278 15.90 20.14 -4.64
C ASP A 278 15.53 20.72 -3.26
N PRO A 279 15.49 22.06 -3.11
CA PRO A 279 15.04 22.68 -1.87
C PRO A 279 13.52 22.46 -1.67
N PRO A 280 13.01 22.51 -0.43
CA PRO A 280 11.57 22.56 -0.18
C PRO A 280 10.90 23.67 -1.01
N GLY A 281 9.80 23.34 -1.70
CA GLY A 281 9.09 24.29 -2.58
C GLY A 281 9.71 24.48 -3.96
N ALA A 282 10.68 23.65 -4.37
CA ALA A 282 11.16 23.62 -5.74
C ALA A 282 10.00 23.50 -6.74
N ARG A 283 10.10 24.23 -7.85
CA ARG A 283 9.06 24.29 -8.88
C ARG A 283 9.02 22.96 -9.63
N VAL A 284 7.99 22.18 -9.40
CA VAL A 284 7.75 20.87 -10.03
C VAL A 284 6.34 20.77 -10.58
N TYR A 285 6.18 20.00 -11.64
CA TYR A 285 4.91 19.78 -12.31
C TYR A 285 4.59 18.29 -12.52
N GLU A 286 5.50 17.40 -12.16
CA GLU A 286 5.22 16.00 -11.90
C GLU A 286 5.25 15.78 -10.38
N ILE A 287 4.12 15.41 -9.77
CA ILE A 287 3.98 15.36 -8.31
C ILE A 287 3.43 13.98 -7.90
N PRO A 288 4.19 13.20 -7.11
CA PRO A 288 3.67 12.01 -6.46
C PRO A 288 2.69 12.38 -5.34
N LEU A 289 1.52 11.75 -5.33
CA LEU A 289 0.47 11.94 -4.35
C LEU A 289 0.10 10.60 -3.72
N VAL A 290 0.55 10.34 -2.51
CA VAL A 290 0.02 9.22 -1.71
C VAL A 290 -1.12 9.74 -0.87
N ILE A 291 -2.29 9.14 -1.05
CA ILE A 291 -3.52 9.47 -0.33
C ILE A 291 -3.81 8.34 0.64
N GLN A 292 -4.03 8.69 1.90
CA GLN A 292 -4.29 7.73 2.97
C GLN A 292 -5.36 8.28 3.91
N ASP A 293 -5.96 7.42 4.70
CA ASP A 293 -6.84 7.79 5.81
C ASP A 293 -6.20 7.41 7.15
N ARG A 294 -6.39 8.27 8.15
CA ARG A 294 -5.92 8.10 9.52
C ARG A 294 -7.01 8.56 10.49
N SER A 295 -6.83 8.21 11.75
CA SER A 295 -7.51 8.83 12.90
C SER A 295 -6.48 9.14 13.97
N PHE A 296 -6.80 10.09 14.85
CA PHE A 296 -5.88 10.59 15.86
C PHE A 296 -6.54 10.63 17.23
N ASN A 297 -5.75 10.46 18.28
CA ASN A 297 -6.15 10.76 19.65
C ASN A 297 -6.12 12.29 19.88
N ASP A 298 -6.78 12.77 20.93
CA ASP A 298 -6.83 14.19 21.30
C ASP A 298 -5.44 14.79 21.58
N ASP A 299 -4.42 13.97 21.86
CA ASP A 299 -3.04 14.40 22.06
C ASP A 299 -2.20 14.47 20.77
N GLY A 300 -2.80 14.13 19.62
CA GLY A 300 -2.20 14.13 18.29
C GLY A 300 -1.47 12.84 17.91
N SER A 301 -1.45 11.82 18.77
CA SER A 301 -0.93 10.48 18.42
C SER A 301 -1.87 9.73 17.47
N LEU A 302 -1.33 8.79 16.69
CA LEU A 302 -2.15 7.94 15.81
C LEU A 302 -3.12 7.09 16.63
N PHE A 303 -4.38 7.05 16.20
CA PHE A 303 -5.38 6.09 16.69
C PHE A 303 -5.48 4.91 15.71
N TYR A 304 -5.53 3.70 16.27
CA TYR A 304 -5.93 2.48 15.57
C TYR A 304 -6.72 1.61 16.55
N PRO A 305 -7.79 0.92 16.14
CA PRO A 305 -8.63 0.14 17.06
C PRO A 305 -7.83 -0.88 17.87
N GLY A 306 -7.99 -0.83 19.20
CA GLY A 306 -7.42 -1.79 20.14
C GLY A 306 -8.37 -2.94 20.50
N SER A 307 -9.57 -2.96 19.93
CA SER A 307 -10.55 -4.04 20.06
C SER A 307 -11.51 -4.03 18.88
N ARG A 308 -12.28 -5.11 18.72
CA ARG A 308 -13.33 -5.21 17.70
C ARG A 308 -14.58 -4.36 17.97
N GLY A 309 -14.62 -3.59 19.07
CA GLY A 309 -15.74 -2.72 19.41
C GLY A 309 -17.06 -3.44 19.72
N LEU A 310 -17.04 -4.75 19.98
CA LEU A 310 -18.23 -5.53 20.30
C LEU A 310 -18.64 -5.32 21.78
N SER A 311 -19.94 -5.13 22.07
CA SER A 311 -20.45 -4.80 23.42
C SER A 311 -20.24 -5.89 24.49
N PRO A 312 -20.03 -5.59 25.79
CA PRO A 312 -19.75 -6.63 26.79
C PRO A 312 -20.94 -7.56 27.17
N PRO A 313 -20.65 -8.82 27.59
CA PRO A 313 -19.34 -9.44 27.65
C PRO A 313 -19.17 -10.44 26.49
N HIS A 314 -18.57 -9.98 25.39
CA HIS A 314 -18.11 -10.87 24.32
C HIS A 314 -16.77 -11.56 24.65
N ASP A 315 -16.31 -11.56 25.90
CA ASP A 315 -15.03 -12.21 26.26
C ASP A 315 -15.01 -13.73 26.02
N ALA A 316 -16.17 -14.36 25.86
CA ALA A 316 -16.29 -15.77 25.48
C ALA A 316 -16.08 -16.00 23.97
N LEU A 317 -16.22 -14.95 23.14
CA LEU A 317 -15.95 -15.01 21.70
C LEU A 317 -14.46 -14.96 21.37
N TYR A 318 -13.69 -14.29 22.21
CA TYR A 318 -12.29 -14.02 21.92
C TYR A 318 -11.39 -15.19 22.32
N ILE A 319 -10.31 -15.35 21.58
CA ILE A 319 -9.20 -16.24 21.94
C ILE A 319 -8.69 -15.82 23.35
N PRO A 320 -8.49 -16.76 24.30
CA PRO A 320 -8.40 -18.22 24.11
C PRO A 320 -9.71 -19.02 24.23
N ARG A 321 -10.85 -18.41 24.60
CA ARG A 321 -12.11 -19.15 24.84
C ARG A 321 -12.92 -19.40 23.56
N GLY A 322 -12.87 -18.46 22.62
CA GLY A 322 -13.43 -18.61 21.28
C GLY A 322 -12.36 -18.59 20.20
N ASP A 323 -12.77 -18.26 18.98
CA ASP A 323 -11.93 -18.29 17.77
C ASP A 323 -11.69 -16.89 17.17
N VAL A 324 -12.20 -15.84 17.82
CA VAL A 324 -12.10 -14.46 17.32
C VAL A 324 -10.86 -13.77 17.91
N PRO A 325 -10.00 -13.14 17.09
CA PRO A 325 -8.93 -12.29 17.59
C PRO A 325 -9.47 -11.08 18.40
N PRO A 326 -8.96 -10.80 19.61
CA PRO A 326 -9.53 -9.76 20.48
C PRO A 326 -9.26 -8.33 20.00
N ILE A 327 -8.17 -8.11 19.26
CA ILE A 327 -7.67 -6.78 18.91
C ILE A 327 -7.83 -6.51 17.41
N TRP A 328 -7.53 -7.49 16.55
CA TRP A 328 -7.60 -7.33 15.10
C TRP A 328 -9.03 -7.08 14.61
N VAL A 329 -9.16 -6.09 13.72
CA VAL A 329 -10.40 -5.75 13.02
C VAL A 329 -10.27 -6.11 11.53
N PRO A 330 -11.34 -6.54 10.84
CA PRO A 330 -11.30 -6.90 9.43
C PRO A 330 -10.95 -5.73 8.52
N GLU A 331 -11.53 -4.57 8.80
CA GLU A 331 -11.36 -3.34 8.04
C GLU A 331 -11.46 -2.15 8.98
N PHE A 332 -10.58 -1.16 8.73
CA PHE A 332 -10.58 0.12 9.44
C PHE A 332 -10.70 1.27 8.44
N PHE A 333 -11.58 2.22 8.75
CA PHE A 333 -11.81 3.44 7.99
C PHE A 333 -11.55 4.65 8.89
N GLY A 334 -10.41 5.31 8.66
CA GLY A 334 -10.03 6.54 9.35
C GLY A 334 -10.92 7.71 8.91
N ASP A 335 -11.14 8.66 9.82
CA ASP A 335 -12.01 9.83 9.60
C ASP A 335 -11.25 11.08 9.13
N VAL A 336 -9.93 10.98 8.91
CA VAL A 336 -9.06 12.08 8.48
C VAL A 336 -8.28 11.70 7.23
N MET A 337 -8.43 12.47 6.15
CA MET A 337 -7.63 12.29 4.94
C MET A 337 -6.25 12.92 5.09
N VAL A 338 -5.24 12.15 4.70
CA VAL A 338 -3.83 12.53 4.70
C VAL A 338 -3.31 12.43 3.27
N VAL A 339 -2.70 13.50 2.77
CA VAL A 339 -2.00 13.52 1.48
C VAL A 339 -0.56 13.88 1.72
N ASN A 340 0.36 13.01 1.29
CA ASN A 340 1.79 13.14 1.53
C ASN A 340 2.12 13.53 2.99
N GLY A 341 1.50 12.84 3.96
CA GLY A 341 1.81 12.97 5.37
C GLY A 341 1.30 14.25 6.05
N GLN A 342 0.37 14.97 5.42
CA GLN A 342 -0.35 16.09 6.03
C GLN A 342 -1.86 15.93 5.89
N THR A 343 -2.62 16.36 6.90
CA THR A 343 -4.09 16.36 6.83
C THR A 343 -4.61 17.49 5.95
N TRP A 344 -5.45 17.16 4.95
CA TRP A 344 -6.08 18.11 4.03
C TRP A 344 -5.20 19.30 3.59
N PRO A 345 -4.05 19.06 2.94
CA PRO A 345 -3.17 20.15 2.52
C PRO A 345 -3.78 20.97 1.38
N TYR A 346 -3.20 22.14 1.10
CA TYR A 346 -3.41 22.84 -0.17
C TYR A 346 -2.18 22.73 -1.08
N LEU A 347 -2.35 22.79 -2.39
CA LEU A 347 -1.27 22.91 -3.37
C LEU A 347 -1.55 24.11 -4.28
N GLU A 348 -0.59 25.02 -4.39
CA GLU A 348 -0.62 26.04 -5.44
C GLU A 348 -0.24 25.41 -6.77
N VAL A 349 -1.12 25.56 -7.77
CA VAL A 349 -0.92 25.07 -9.12
C VAL A 349 -0.93 26.25 -10.09
N GLU A 350 0.07 26.35 -10.95
CA GLU A 350 0.08 27.35 -12.02
C GLU A 350 -1.02 27.04 -13.04
N GLN A 351 -1.47 28.05 -13.80
CA GLN A 351 -2.36 27.89 -14.96
C GLN A 351 -1.67 27.12 -16.10
N ARG A 352 -1.48 25.81 -15.92
CA ARG A 352 -0.79 24.89 -16.82
C ARG A 352 -1.17 23.43 -16.54
N ARG A 353 -0.59 22.49 -17.27
CA ARG A 353 -0.73 21.05 -16.99
C ARG A 353 0.21 20.59 -15.88
N TYR A 354 -0.31 19.69 -15.05
CA TYR A 354 0.42 18.95 -14.03
C TYR A 354 0.23 17.46 -14.28
N ARG A 355 1.27 16.66 -14.02
CA ARG A 355 1.24 15.21 -13.94
C ARG A 355 1.18 14.81 -12.48
N PHE A 356 0.17 14.06 -12.07
CA PHE A 356 0.05 13.50 -10.73
C PHE A 356 0.23 12.00 -10.80
N ARG A 357 1.13 11.46 -9.97
CA ARG A 357 1.28 10.02 -9.75
C ARG A 357 0.55 9.66 -8.47
N ILE A 358 -0.72 9.28 -8.62
CA ILE A 358 -1.62 9.05 -7.49
C ILE A 358 -1.47 7.60 -7.04
N LEU A 359 -1.28 7.41 -5.74
CA LEU A 359 -1.28 6.13 -5.04
C LEU A 359 -2.39 6.17 -3.99
N ASN A 360 -3.26 5.16 -3.99
CA ASN A 360 -4.08 4.87 -2.83
C ASN A 360 -3.26 4.07 -1.80
N GLY A 361 -2.73 4.76 -0.79
CA GLY A 361 -1.96 4.16 0.31
C GLY A 361 -2.78 3.92 1.57
N SER A 362 -4.11 3.90 1.47
CA SER A 362 -5.01 3.54 2.58
C SER A 362 -4.96 2.03 2.89
N GLY A 363 -5.33 1.68 4.12
CA GLY A 363 -5.40 0.27 4.54
C GLY A 363 -6.59 -0.48 3.94
N SER A 364 -7.78 0.11 3.99
CA SER A 364 -9.03 -0.54 3.52
C SER A 364 -9.83 0.31 2.53
N ARG A 365 -9.62 1.63 2.54
CA ARG A 365 -10.48 2.59 1.86
C ARG A 365 -10.29 2.60 0.35
N PHE A 366 -11.38 2.47 -0.38
CA PHE A 366 -11.45 2.77 -1.81
C PHE A 366 -11.68 4.28 -2.00
N LEU A 367 -10.98 4.87 -2.96
CA LEU A 367 -11.10 6.28 -3.31
C LEU A 367 -11.87 6.41 -4.62
N ILE A 368 -12.81 7.34 -4.68
CA ILE A 368 -13.45 7.77 -5.93
C ILE A 368 -13.18 9.27 -6.07
N LEU A 369 -12.07 9.62 -6.69
CA LEU A 369 -11.60 11.00 -6.74
C LEU A 369 -12.35 11.79 -7.80
N LYS A 370 -12.67 13.06 -7.49
CA LYS A 370 -13.34 13.99 -8.40
C LYS A 370 -12.89 15.42 -8.14
N MET A 371 -12.65 16.21 -9.19
CA MET A 371 -12.48 17.66 -9.04
C MET A 371 -13.83 18.32 -8.79
N GLU A 372 -13.93 19.16 -7.75
CA GLU A 372 -15.16 19.87 -7.39
C GLU A 372 -15.77 20.67 -8.55
N ASN A 373 -14.92 21.23 -9.42
CA ASN A 373 -15.32 22.02 -10.59
C ASN A 373 -15.44 21.20 -11.89
N ASP A 374 -15.52 19.87 -11.79
CA ASP A 374 -15.66 18.94 -12.91
C ASP A 374 -14.49 18.93 -13.92
N LEU A 375 -13.31 19.45 -13.55
CA LEU A 375 -12.10 19.24 -14.35
C LEU A 375 -11.81 17.73 -14.47
N PRO A 376 -11.55 17.23 -15.69
CA PRO A 376 -11.26 15.82 -15.89
C PRO A 376 -9.83 15.48 -15.47
N PHE A 377 -9.64 14.22 -15.08
CA PHE A 377 -8.34 13.58 -15.08
C PHE A 377 -8.09 13.00 -16.47
N TRP A 378 -6.93 13.25 -17.05
CA TRP A 378 -6.45 12.53 -18.22
C TRP A 378 -5.54 11.41 -17.76
N GLN A 379 -6.09 10.22 -17.56
CA GLN A 379 -5.30 9.07 -17.16
C GLN A 379 -4.43 8.60 -18.33
N ILE A 380 -3.13 8.54 -18.09
CA ILE A 380 -2.12 8.12 -19.07
C ILE A 380 -1.44 6.82 -18.66
N GLY A 381 -1.56 6.39 -17.40
CA GLY A 381 -0.97 5.14 -16.91
C GLY A 381 -1.75 4.50 -15.77
N ALA A 382 -1.54 3.21 -15.60
CA ALA A 382 -2.01 2.38 -14.49
C ALA A 382 -0.81 1.84 -13.69
N ASP A 383 -0.97 0.75 -12.95
CA ASP A 383 0.05 0.18 -12.06
C ASP A 383 1.35 -0.19 -12.81
N GLY A 384 1.22 -0.80 -13.99
CA GLY A 384 2.32 -1.34 -14.80
C GLY A 384 2.83 -0.41 -15.91
N GLY A 385 2.48 0.88 -15.86
CA GLY A 385 2.99 1.91 -16.77
C GLY A 385 1.91 2.55 -17.64
N PHE A 386 2.30 3.07 -18.81
CA PHE A 386 1.37 3.78 -19.70
C PHE A 386 0.24 2.88 -20.23
N LEU A 387 -0.94 3.48 -20.38
CA LEU A 387 -2.11 2.91 -21.07
C LEU A 387 -1.90 2.89 -22.60
N PRO A 388 -2.74 2.17 -23.37
CA PRO A 388 -2.72 2.23 -24.83
C PRO A 388 -2.97 3.64 -25.40
N ALA A 389 -3.79 4.44 -24.72
CA ALA A 389 -4.09 5.83 -25.07
C ALA A 389 -4.48 6.63 -23.81
N PRO A 390 -4.38 7.97 -23.83
CA PRO A 390 -4.90 8.82 -22.77
C PRO A 390 -6.42 8.67 -22.64
N VAL A 391 -6.93 8.51 -21.42
CA VAL A 391 -8.35 8.36 -21.14
C VAL A 391 -8.84 9.56 -20.33
N GLU A 392 -9.84 10.27 -20.82
CA GLU A 392 -10.50 11.36 -20.11
C GLU A 392 -11.50 10.81 -19.08
N ARG A 393 -11.38 11.23 -17.81
CA ARG A 393 -12.13 10.69 -16.68
C ARG A 393 -12.72 11.82 -15.84
N GLY A 394 -14.04 11.83 -15.64
CA GLY A 394 -14.68 12.72 -14.67
C GLY A 394 -14.46 12.27 -13.20
N THR A 395 -14.22 10.98 -12.99
CA THR A 395 -13.87 10.41 -11.68
C THR A 395 -12.82 9.32 -11.81
N LEU A 396 -12.00 9.15 -10.79
CA LEU A 396 -10.94 8.15 -10.74
C LEU A 396 -11.14 7.21 -9.54
N LEU A 397 -11.46 5.95 -9.82
CA LEU A 397 -11.58 4.90 -8.80
C LEU A 397 -10.19 4.30 -8.56
N LEU A 398 -9.76 4.25 -7.29
CA LEU A 398 -8.55 3.53 -6.86
C LEU A 398 -8.85 2.72 -5.60
N ALA A 399 -8.61 1.42 -5.65
CA ALA A 399 -8.53 0.56 -4.48
C ALA A 399 -7.17 0.67 -3.80
N PRO A 400 -7.02 0.21 -2.53
CA PRO A 400 -5.72 0.11 -1.88
C PRO A 400 -4.63 -0.50 -2.80
N ALA A 401 -3.46 0.15 -2.84
CA ALA A 401 -2.30 -0.14 -3.67
C ALA A 401 -2.40 0.10 -5.18
N GLU A 402 -3.56 0.47 -5.71
CA GLU A 402 -3.64 0.90 -7.11
C GLU A 402 -2.97 2.26 -7.32
N ARG A 403 -2.35 2.43 -8.50
CA ARG A 403 -1.76 3.69 -8.95
C ARG A 403 -2.41 4.17 -10.23
N ALA A 404 -2.52 5.48 -10.33
CA ALA A 404 -2.94 6.15 -11.55
C ALA A 404 -1.97 7.28 -11.88
N ASP A 405 -1.46 7.26 -13.11
CA ASP A 405 -0.67 8.36 -13.67
C ASP A 405 -1.61 9.24 -14.48
N VAL A 406 -1.82 10.49 -14.04
CA VAL A 406 -2.83 11.37 -14.61
C VAL A 406 -2.26 12.75 -14.93
N ILE A 407 -2.80 13.38 -15.96
CA ILE A 407 -2.60 14.80 -16.24
C ILE A 407 -3.87 15.57 -15.88
N VAL A 408 -3.71 16.70 -15.20
CA VAL A 408 -4.79 17.68 -15.00
C VAL A 408 -4.36 18.99 -15.65
N ASP A 409 -5.24 19.57 -16.46
CA ASP A 409 -4.98 20.80 -17.21
C ASP A 409 -5.65 22.00 -16.54
N PHE A 410 -4.87 22.82 -15.83
CA PHE A 410 -5.33 24.05 -15.20
C PHE A 410 -5.17 25.29 -16.10
N SER A 411 -4.70 25.15 -17.34
CA SER A 411 -4.39 26.29 -18.22
C SER A 411 -5.62 27.17 -18.52
N GLY A 412 -6.80 26.55 -18.65
CA GLY A 412 -8.08 27.23 -18.85
C GLY A 412 -8.76 27.71 -17.57
N VAL A 413 -8.20 27.42 -16.40
CA VAL A 413 -8.82 27.79 -15.11
C VAL A 413 -8.35 29.17 -14.70
N ARG A 414 -9.28 30.05 -14.31
CA ARG A 414 -8.95 31.40 -13.84
C ARG A 414 -8.03 31.35 -12.61
N ALA A 415 -6.95 32.12 -12.61
CA ALA A 415 -6.13 32.34 -11.41
C ALA A 415 -6.97 32.91 -10.25
N GLY A 416 -6.68 32.46 -9.03
CA GLY A 416 -7.47 32.71 -7.83
C GLY A 416 -8.68 31.79 -7.68
N THR A 417 -8.86 30.78 -8.54
CA THR A 417 -9.83 29.70 -8.31
C THR A 417 -9.25 28.71 -7.30
N GLU A 418 -10.06 28.35 -6.30
CA GLU A 418 -9.78 27.23 -5.40
C GLU A 418 -10.66 26.04 -5.81
N ILE A 419 -10.07 24.84 -5.88
CA ILE A 419 -10.75 23.61 -6.29
C ILE A 419 -10.48 22.56 -5.22
N VAL A 420 -11.52 21.97 -4.65
CA VAL A 420 -11.34 20.82 -3.76
C VAL A 420 -11.23 19.53 -4.60
N LEU A 421 -10.22 18.71 -4.31
CA LEU A 421 -10.20 17.31 -4.72
C LEU A 421 -11.09 16.53 -3.76
N LEU A 422 -12.22 16.04 -4.25
CA LEU A 422 -13.22 15.31 -3.50
C LEU A 422 -12.92 13.81 -3.51
N ASN A 423 -13.40 13.11 -2.50
CA ASN A 423 -13.56 11.66 -2.50
C ASN A 423 -15.04 11.31 -2.40
N LEU A 424 -15.57 10.58 -3.38
CA LEU A 424 -16.95 10.11 -3.43
C LEU A 424 -17.10 8.66 -2.95
N GLY A 425 -15.98 8.00 -2.63
CA GLY A 425 -15.94 6.62 -2.15
C GLY A 425 -16.48 6.49 -0.73
N PRO A 426 -16.88 5.28 -0.29
CA PRO A 426 -17.50 5.07 1.02
C PRO A 426 -16.54 5.15 2.20
N ASP A 427 -17.06 5.47 3.39
CA ASP A 427 -16.44 5.26 4.72
C ASP A 427 -16.69 3.84 5.28
N ALA A 428 -16.79 2.88 4.37
CA ALA A 428 -17.24 1.51 4.62
C ALA A 428 -16.70 0.57 3.52
N PRO A 429 -16.82 -0.77 3.69
CA PRO A 429 -16.41 -1.73 2.68
C PRO A 429 -17.04 -1.41 1.32
N PHE A 430 -16.24 -1.45 0.24
CA PHE A 430 -16.68 -0.99 -1.07
C PHE A 430 -17.60 -2.02 -1.73
N PRO A 431 -18.86 -1.70 -2.07
CA PRO A 431 -19.81 -2.68 -2.62
C PRO A 431 -19.63 -2.93 -4.12
N GLY A 432 -18.63 -2.33 -4.78
CA GLY A 432 -18.40 -2.48 -6.22
C GLY A 432 -19.20 -1.52 -7.12
N GLY A 433 -19.84 -0.50 -6.55
CA GLY A 433 -20.66 0.46 -7.30
C GLY A 433 -21.12 1.64 -6.46
N ALA A 434 -22.26 2.22 -6.80
CA ALA A 434 -22.86 3.31 -6.02
C ALA A 434 -23.20 2.81 -4.61
N GLY A 435 -22.67 3.51 -3.60
CA GLY A 435 -22.88 3.19 -2.18
C GLY A 435 -23.01 4.45 -1.34
N ALA A 436 -22.98 4.28 -0.01
CA ALA A 436 -22.86 5.40 0.92
C ALA A 436 -21.61 6.23 0.54
N ARG A 437 -21.75 7.55 0.52
CA ARG A 437 -20.64 8.45 0.20
C ARG A 437 -19.83 8.73 1.46
N ALA A 438 -18.56 9.07 1.27
CA ALA A 438 -17.74 9.63 2.33
C ALA A 438 -18.41 10.87 2.94
N ASP A 439 -18.14 11.09 4.22
CA ASP A 439 -18.60 12.28 4.95
C ASP A 439 -18.08 13.55 4.29
N ALA A 440 -18.98 14.36 3.74
CA ALA A 440 -18.66 15.59 3.04
C ALA A 440 -17.91 16.62 3.92
N ALA A 441 -18.02 16.53 5.25
CA ALA A 441 -17.31 17.40 6.19
C ALA A 441 -15.88 16.94 6.49
N THR A 442 -15.51 15.70 6.17
CA THR A 442 -14.19 15.12 6.49
C THR A 442 -13.61 14.33 5.31
N THR A 443 -13.91 13.03 5.20
CA THR A 443 -13.31 12.07 4.27
C THR A 443 -13.76 12.26 2.83
N GLY A 444 -14.81 13.05 2.61
CA GLY A 444 -15.27 13.48 1.29
C GLY A 444 -14.40 14.56 0.66
N GLN A 445 -13.43 15.09 1.42
CA GLN A 445 -12.47 16.09 1.00
C GLN A 445 -11.04 15.52 1.14
N VAL A 446 -10.19 15.72 0.13
CA VAL A 446 -8.83 15.14 0.10
C VAL A 446 -7.76 16.23 0.25
N MET A 447 -7.77 17.23 -0.64
CA MET A 447 -6.86 18.38 -0.62
C MET A 447 -7.48 19.54 -1.43
N GLN A 448 -6.92 20.74 -1.29
CA GLN A 448 -7.32 21.91 -2.09
C GLN A 448 -6.24 22.26 -3.12
N LEU A 449 -6.64 22.60 -4.33
CA LEU A 449 -5.78 23.10 -5.40
C LEU A 449 -6.07 24.59 -5.59
N ARG A 450 -5.05 25.43 -5.52
CA ARG A 450 -5.16 26.90 -5.64
C ARG A 450 -4.50 27.35 -6.92
N VAL A 451 -5.30 27.80 -7.88
CA VAL A 451 -4.79 28.16 -9.21
C VAL A 451 -4.11 29.53 -9.16
N VAL A 452 -2.85 29.62 -9.56
CA VAL A 452 -2.04 30.86 -9.62
C VAL A 452 -1.59 31.15 -11.05
N PRO A 453 -1.25 32.41 -11.40
CA PRO A 453 -0.76 32.72 -12.74
C PRO A 453 0.46 31.89 -13.13
N ALA A 454 0.48 31.42 -14.38
CA ALA A 454 1.66 30.74 -14.91
C ALA A 454 2.86 31.70 -14.98
N THR A 455 4.02 31.20 -14.57
CA THR A 455 5.29 31.93 -14.56
C THR A 455 6.14 31.68 -15.80
N SER A 456 5.77 30.67 -16.59
CA SER A 456 6.43 30.27 -17.82
C SER A 456 5.45 29.60 -18.77
N THR A 457 5.83 29.47 -20.05
CA THR A 457 5.07 28.70 -21.02
C THR A 457 5.15 27.21 -20.72
N ASP A 458 4.00 26.53 -20.76
CA ASP A 458 3.94 25.09 -20.63
C ASP A 458 4.22 24.40 -21.98
N ALA A 459 5.42 23.85 -22.12
CA ALA A 459 5.87 23.17 -23.33
C ALA A 459 5.41 21.70 -23.44
N SER A 460 4.72 21.16 -22.43
CA SER A 460 4.24 19.77 -22.48
C SER A 460 3.21 19.56 -23.61
N THR A 461 2.95 18.31 -23.97
CA THR A 461 1.96 17.97 -25.01
C THR A 461 0.55 17.87 -24.40
N PRO A 462 -0.51 18.43 -25.04
CA PRO A 462 -1.86 18.33 -24.50
C PRO A 462 -2.28 16.87 -24.40
N PRO A 463 -2.96 16.44 -23.32
CA PRO A 463 -3.18 15.02 -23.08
C PRO A 463 -3.95 14.33 -24.21
N HIS A 464 -4.96 14.97 -24.80
CA HIS A 464 -5.70 14.46 -25.96
C HIS A 464 -4.86 14.29 -27.25
N ARG A 465 -3.62 14.79 -27.27
CA ARG A 465 -2.66 14.65 -28.39
C ARG A 465 -1.48 13.76 -28.04
N LEU A 466 -1.40 13.23 -26.82
CA LEU A 466 -0.33 12.33 -26.44
C LEU A 466 -0.49 11.00 -27.18
N THR A 467 0.60 10.54 -27.79
CA THR A 467 0.73 9.17 -28.25
C THR A 467 1.53 8.42 -27.20
N LEU A 468 0.91 7.42 -26.57
CA LEU A 468 1.55 6.63 -25.53
C LEU A 468 2.36 5.46 -26.13
N PRO A 469 3.38 4.95 -25.43
CA PRO A 469 4.16 3.81 -25.91
C PRO A 469 3.27 2.57 -26.12
N PRO A 470 3.49 1.78 -27.18
CA PRO A 470 2.68 0.61 -27.46
C PRO A 470 2.82 -0.43 -26.34
N ILE A 471 1.77 -1.23 -26.15
CA ILE A 471 1.76 -2.36 -25.21
C ILE A 471 1.85 -3.65 -26.02
N THR A 472 2.88 -4.45 -25.72
CA THR A 472 2.95 -5.81 -26.25
C THR A 472 2.04 -6.69 -25.38
N ARG A 473 0.95 -7.16 -25.99
CA ARG A 473 -0.01 -8.02 -25.29
C ARG A 473 0.61 -9.37 -24.91
N LEU A 474 0.15 -9.92 -23.81
CA LEU A 474 0.46 -11.29 -23.39
C LEU A 474 -0.10 -12.28 -24.41
N GLY A 475 0.60 -13.39 -24.60
CA GLY A 475 0.23 -14.44 -25.54
C GLY A 475 -1.02 -15.23 -25.12
N ASP A 476 -1.23 -16.34 -25.80
CA ASP A 476 -2.30 -17.28 -25.48
C ASP A 476 -2.10 -17.88 -24.08
N GLU A 477 -3.20 -18.11 -23.37
CA GLU A 477 -3.16 -18.79 -22.09
C GLU A 477 -2.92 -20.29 -22.24
N GLU A 478 -2.05 -20.83 -21.38
CA GLU A 478 -1.73 -22.25 -21.30
C GLU A 478 -2.54 -22.94 -20.19
N VAL A 479 -2.88 -22.19 -19.14
CA VAL A 479 -3.56 -22.70 -17.94
C VAL A 479 -4.64 -21.71 -17.48
N VAL A 480 -5.80 -22.23 -17.06
CA VAL A 480 -6.82 -21.46 -16.34
C VAL A 480 -6.86 -21.92 -14.90
N ARG A 481 -6.65 -20.98 -13.97
CA ARG A 481 -6.68 -21.22 -12.52
C ARG A 481 -7.92 -20.61 -11.92
N ARG A 482 -8.60 -21.34 -11.04
CA ARG A 482 -9.85 -20.89 -10.41
C ARG A 482 -9.68 -20.67 -8.93
N LEU A 483 -9.88 -19.43 -8.53
CA LEU A 483 -9.63 -18.93 -7.19
C LEU A 483 -10.92 -18.39 -6.60
N SER A 484 -10.98 -18.30 -5.27
CA SER A 484 -12.17 -17.84 -4.55
C SER A 484 -11.81 -16.83 -3.48
N LEU A 485 -12.69 -15.84 -3.31
CA LEU A 485 -12.71 -14.92 -2.19
C LEU A 485 -13.91 -15.27 -1.32
N ASN A 486 -13.66 -15.49 -0.04
CA ASN A 486 -14.61 -16.17 0.84
C ASN A 486 -14.83 -15.39 2.12
N ASP A 487 -16.08 -15.37 2.57
CA ASP A 487 -16.45 -14.89 3.89
C ASP A 487 -16.65 -16.08 4.85
N VAL A 488 -15.69 -16.30 5.73
CA VAL A 488 -15.77 -17.39 6.72
C VAL A 488 -16.22 -16.83 8.07
N SER A 489 -17.36 -17.31 8.56
CA SER A 489 -17.88 -16.98 9.89
C SER A 489 -17.07 -17.69 10.99
N SER A 490 -17.10 -17.16 12.21
CA SER A 490 -16.72 -17.89 13.42
C SER A 490 -17.38 -19.27 13.45
N GLY A 491 -16.58 -20.32 13.70
CA GLY A 491 -17.07 -21.69 13.85
C GLY A 491 -17.81 -21.90 15.18
N MET A 492 -17.51 -21.06 16.18
CA MET A 492 -18.14 -21.09 17.49
C MET A 492 -19.46 -20.28 17.54
N GLN A 493 -19.60 -19.26 16.69
CA GLN A 493 -20.82 -18.46 16.57
C GLN A 493 -21.18 -18.16 15.10
N PRO A 494 -21.65 -19.16 14.35
CA PRO A 494 -21.94 -19.01 12.92
C PRO A 494 -23.06 -18.00 12.63
N ASP A 495 -24.03 -17.87 13.54
CA ASP A 495 -25.19 -16.98 13.42
C ASP A 495 -24.88 -15.52 13.80
N ALA A 496 -23.70 -15.25 14.38
CA ALA A 496 -23.34 -13.89 14.79
C ALA A 496 -23.17 -12.93 13.61
N GLY A 497 -23.13 -13.43 12.36
CA GLY A 497 -23.27 -12.70 11.08
C GLY A 497 -22.20 -11.66 10.72
N VAL A 498 -21.57 -11.10 11.74
CA VAL A 498 -20.72 -9.91 11.80
C VAL A 498 -19.25 -10.29 12.08
N LEU A 499 -19.01 -11.51 12.56
CA LEU A 499 -17.71 -12.11 12.83
C LEU A 499 -17.24 -12.92 11.63
N ARG A 500 -16.94 -12.23 10.53
CA ARG A 500 -16.43 -12.83 9.29
C ARG A 500 -14.98 -12.43 9.05
N THR A 501 -14.23 -13.38 8.50
CA THR A 501 -12.85 -13.20 8.03
C THR A 501 -12.82 -13.47 6.54
N ALA A 502 -12.17 -12.59 5.79
CA ALA A 502 -11.90 -12.79 4.38
C ALA A 502 -10.80 -13.83 4.23
N LEU A 503 -11.06 -14.89 3.45
CA LEU A 503 -10.04 -15.88 3.08
C LEU A 503 -9.98 -16.06 1.57
N LEU A 504 -8.76 -16.15 1.05
CA LEU A 504 -8.50 -16.63 -0.30
C LEU A 504 -8.66 -18.14 -0.36
N GLY A 505 -8.74 -18.70 -1.55
CA GLY A 505 -8.86 -20.15 -1.71
C GLY A 505 -9.04 -20.58 -3.15
N THR A 506 -9.41 -21.85 -3.32
CA THR A 506 -9.61 -22.47 -4.65
C THR A 506 -11.07 -22.87 -4.85
N LEU A 507 -11.43 -23.29 -6.07
CA LEU A 507 -12.72 -23.98 -6.30
C LEU A 507 -12.55 -25.50 -6.28
N ALA A 508 -13.53 -26.20 -5.71
CA ALA A 508 -13.55 -27.66 -5.71
C ALA A 508 -13.66 -28.22 -7.14
N PRO A 509 -13.03 -29.36 -7.46
CA PRO A 509 -13.24 -30.06 -8.74
C PRO A 509 -14.67 -30.63 -8.84
N PRO A 510 -15.17 -30.94 -10.06
CA PRO A 510 -14.54 -30.78 -11.37
C PRO A 510 -14.65 -29.34 -11.92
N PRO A 511 -14.00 -29.03 -13.06
CA PRO A 511 -14.17 -27.76 -13.74
C PRO A 511 -15.67 -27.44 -13.97
N GLY A 512 -16.14 -26.33 -13.40
CA GLY A 512 -17.52 -25.83 -13.51
C GLY A 512 -18.22 -25.73 -12.16
N SER A 513 -17.70 -26.45 -11.15
CA SER A 513 -18.08 -26.27 -9.75
C SER A 513 -17.77 -24.84 -9.28
N ARG A 514 -18.75 -24.21 -8.61
CA ARG A 514 -18.61 -22.93 -7.90
C ARG A 514 -18.54 -23.13 -6.39
N THR A 515 -18.11 -24.31 -5.93
CA THR A 515 -17.97 -24.58 -4.50
C THR A 515 -16.61 -24.09 -4.01
N PRO A 516 -16.55 -23.03 -3.18
CA PRO A 516 -15.28 -22.51 -2.67
C PRO A 516 -14.62 -23.46 -1.68
N ARG A 517 -13.30 -23.39 -1.62
CA ARG A 517 -12.42 -24.01 -0.62
C ARG A 517 -11.51 -22.93 -0.05
N PRO A 518 -11.93 -22.23 1.02
CA PRO A 518 -11.09 -21.25 1.71
C PRO A 518 -9.81 -21.90 2.22
N LEU A 519 -8.70 -21.16 2.17
CA LEU A 519 -7.38 -21.59 2.62
C LEU A 519 -6.80 -20.56 3.58
N CYS A 520 -6.07 -21.05 4.58
CA CYS A 520 -5.21 -20.25 5.44
C CYS A 520 -3.84 -20.04 4.77
N TRP A 521 -3.08 -19.08 5.29
CA TRP A 521 -1.72 -18.81 4.82
C TRP A 521 -0.77 -20.02 4.95
N ASP A 522 -0.92 -20.80 6.02
CA ASP A 522 -0.09 -21.97 6.35
C ASP A 522 -0.59 -23.29 5.76
N ASP A 523 -1.66 -23.26 4.96
CA ASP A 523 -2.07 -24.42 4.17
C ASP A 523 -1.03 -24.71 3.06
N PRO A 524 -0.94 -25.96 2.56
CA PRO A 524 -0.06 -26.28 1.45
C PRO A 524 -0.33 -25.41 0.21
N ILE A 525 0.74 -24.91 -0.42
CA ILE A 525 0.66 -24.09 -1.64
C ILE A 525 -0.15 -24.78 -2.74
N THR A 526 -1.09 -24.05 -3.34
CA THR A 526 -1.93 -24.52 -4.44
C THR A 526 -1.68 -23.76 -5.76
N GLU A 527 -1.32 -22.48 -5.69
CA GLU A 527 -0.87 -21.69 -6.83
C GLU A 527 0.61 -21.98 -7.14
N ASN A 528 0.85 -22.80 -8.16
CA ASN A 528 2.19 -23.21 -8.57
C ASN A 528 2.36 -23.10 -10.10
N PRO A 529 2.41 -21.87 -10.65
CA PRO A 529 2.60 -21.65 -12.08
C PRO A 529 3.98 -22.13 -12.55
N SER A 530 4.07 -22.58 -13.79
CA SER A 530 5.37 -22.96 -14.37
C SER A 530 6.12 -21.72 -14.84
N PRO A 531 7.44 -21.59 -14.59
CA PRO A 531 8.23 -20.49 -15.16
C PRO A 531 8.11 -20.46 -16.69
N GLY A 532 7.79 -19.29 -17.23
CA GLY A 532 7.52 -19.03 -18.64
C GLY A 532 6.05 -19.11 -19.04
N SER A 533 5.20 -19.80 -18.27
CA SER A 533 3.80 -20.02 -18.63
C SER A 533 2.96 -18.74 -18.57
N THR A 534 2.00 -18.63 -19.48
CA THR A 534 0.93 -17.63 -19.41
C THR A 534 -0.32 -18.28 -18.84
N GLU A 535 -0.82 -17.77 -17.72
CA GLU A 535 -2.05 -18.25 -17.08
C GLU A 535 -3.14 -17.18 -17.09
N VAL A 536 -4.39 -17.63 -17.13
CA VAL A 536 -5.55 -16.81 -16.75
C VAL A 536 -6.03 -17.25 -15.36
N TRP A 537 -6.12 -16.31 -14.44
CA TRP A 537 -6.73 -16.54 -13.14
C TRP A 537 -8.16 -16.02 -13.15
N GLU A 538 -9.12 -16.91 -12.87
CA GLU A 538 -10.53 -16.59 -12.64
C GLU A 538 -10.76 -16.45 -11.14
N ILE A 539 -10.93 -15.22 -10.67
CA ILE A 539 -11.13 -14.88 -9.26
C ILE A 539 -12.64 -14.74 -9.02
N TYR A 540 -13.23 -15.71 -8.34
CA TYR A 540 -14.64 -15.71 -7.97
C TYR A 540 -14.83 -15.01 -6.63
N ASN A 541 -15.54 -13.88 -6.63
CA ASN A 541 -15.82 -13.17 -5.39
C ASN A 541 -17.19 -13.57 -4.81
N PHE A 542 -17.18 -14.41 -3.77
CA PHE A 542 -18.39 -14.80 -3.04
C PHE A 542 -18.71 -13.89 -1.84
N THR A 543 -17.89 -12.87 -1.61
CA THR A 543 -18.11 -11.90 -0.52
C THR A 543 -19.09 -10.82 -0.96
N VAL A 544 -19.46 -9.95 -0.03
CA VAL A 544 -20.43 -8.86 -0.25
C VAL A 544 -19.76 -7.53 -0.64
N ASP A 545 -18.45 -7.50 -0.71
CA ASP A 545 -17.59 -6.34 -0.88
C ASP A 545 -16.47 -6.62 -1.88
N ALA A 546 -15.90 -5.55 -2.43
CA ALA A 546 -14.83 -5.63 -3.42
C ALA A 546 -13.47 -5.82 -2.76
N HIS A 547 -12.59 -6.56 -3.42
CA HIS A 547 -11.26 -6.86 -2.94
C HIS A 547 -10.19 -6.45 -3.98
N PRO A 548 -9.19 -5.61 -3.62
CA PRO A 548 -8.04 -5.35 -4.48
C PRO A 548 -7.09 -6.55 -4.44
N ILE A 549 -7.09 -7.38 -5.47
CA ILE A 549 -6.20 -8.55 -5.55
C ILE A 549 -4.88 -8.15 -6.17
N HIS A 550 -3.80 -8.35 -5.44
CA HIS A 550 -2.42 -8.11 -5.85
C HIS A 550 -1.68 -9.44 -6.08
N VAL A 551 -0.87 -9.51 -7.13
CA VAL A 551 0.01 -10.64 -7.44
C VAL A 551 1.44 -10.11 -7.58
N HIS A 552 2.38 -10.67 -6.82
CA HIS A 552 3.80 -10.30 -6.90
C HIS A 552 4.48 -10.86 -8.16
N GLU A 553 5.70 -10.40 -8.45
CA GLU A 553 6.59 -10.80 -9.57
C GLU A 553 6.13 -10.43 -10.98
N VAL A 554 4.83 -10.27 -11.21
CA VAL A 554 4.24 -10.08 -12.53
C VAL A 554 3.45 -8.78 -12.63
N GLN A 555 3.29 -8.32 -13.86
CA GLN A 555 2.18 -7.47 -14.26
C GLN A 555 1.21 -8.31 -15.10
N PHE A 556 -0.07 -7.93 -15.09
CA PHE A 556 -1.15 -8.66 -15.72
C PHE A 556 -2.07 -7.74 -16.53
N GLU A 557 -2.75 -8.33 -17.50
CA GLU A 557 -3.84 -7.71 -18.23
C GLU A 557 -5.17 -8.11 -17.60
N ILE A 558 -6.08 -7.16 -17.43
CA ILE A 558 -7.47 -7.49 -17.10
C ILE A 558 -8.16 -7.95 -18.39
N VAL A 559 -8.69 -9.18 -18.37
CA VAL A 559 -9.38 -9.78 -19.52
C VAL A 559 -10.84 -9.33 -19.56
N ASP A 560 -11.56 -9.56 -18.48
CA ASP A 560 -12.96 -9.17 -18.31
C ASP A 560 -13.40 -9.25 -16.85
N ARG A 561 -14.60 -8.74 -16.58
CA ARG A 561 -15.38 -9.06 -15.39
C ARG A 561 -16.74 -9.61 -15.78
N GLN A 562 -17.15 -10.70 -15.14
CA GLN A 562 -18.39 -11.39 -15.47
C GLN A 562 -19.25 -11.57 -14.21
N PRO A 563 -20.44 -10.93 -14.12
CA PRO A 563 -21.42 -11.30 -13.11
C PRO A 563 -21.74 -12.79 -13.18
N PHE A 564 -21.90 -13.44 -12.03
CA PHE A 564 -22.13 -14.90 -11.96
C PHE A 564 -23.26 -15.40 -12.88
N ASP A 565 -24.30 -14.59 -13.05
CA ASP A 565 -25.46 -14.89 -13.88
C ASP A 565 -25.60 -13.93 -15.08
N GLY A 566 -24.49 -13.36 -15.55
CA GLY A 566 -24.46 -12.37 -16.62
C GLY A 566 -23.37 -12.59 -17.66
N PRO A 567 -23.41 -11.80 -18.76
CA PRO A 567 -22.36 -11.81 -19.77
C PRO A 567 -21.08 -11.14 -19.25
N PRO A 568 -19.90 -11.53 -19.75
CA PRO A 568 -18.64 -10.84 -19.44
C PRO A 568 -18.66 -9.41 -19.99
N ARG A 569 -17.99 -8.51 -19.28
CA ARG A 569 -17.78 -7.11 -19.63
C ARG A 569 -16.29 -6.85 -19.77
N PRO A 570 -15.84 -6.15 -20.83
CA PRO A 570 -14.43 -5.81 -20.98
C PRO A 570 -13.94 -4.94 -19.81
N PRO A 571 -12.62 -4.84 -19.60
CA PRO A 571 -12.04 -3.88 -18.67
C PRO A 571 -12.48 -2.45 -18.98
N ASP A 572 -12.45 -1.58 -17.97
CA ASP A 572 -12.59 -0.14 -18.19
C ASP A 572 -11.39 0.40 -18.99
N ALA A 573 -11.56 1.48 -19.75
CA ALA A 573 -10.49 2.03 -20.57
C ALA A 573 -9.23 2.40 -19.76
N GLY A 574 -9.38 2.80 -18.49
CA GLY A 574 -8.26 3.06 -17.58
C GLY A 574 -7.57 1.80 -17.03
N GLU A 575 -8.03 0.62 -17.43
CA GLU A 575 -7.51 -0.69 -17.03
C GLU A 575 -6.96 -1.48 -18.24
N GLU A 576 -7.03 -0.95 -19.47
CA GLU A 576 -6.61 -1.66 -20.69
C GLU A 576 -5.08 -1.80 -20.85
N GLY A 577 -4.30 -1.30 -19.89
CA GLY A 577 -2.86 -1.48 -19.80
C GLY A 577 -2.44 -2.65 -18.91
N PHE A 578 -1.21 -2.60 -18.41
CA PHE A 578 -0.73 -3.55 -17.40
C PHE A 578 -1.07 -3.07 -15.99
N LYS A 579 -1.54 -4.00 -15.17
CA LYS A 579 -1.87 -3.82 -13.76
C LYS A 579 -1.14 -4.87 -12.91
N ASP A 580 -1.00 -4.61 -11.62
CA ASP A 580 -0.58 -5.62 -10.64
C ASP A 580 -1.57 -5.75 -9.48
N THR A 581 -2.54 -4.83 -9.40
CA THR A 581 -3.59 -4.84 -8.41
C THR A 581 -4.93 -4.66 -9.12
N VAL A 582 -5.91 -5.52 -8.87
CA VAL A 582 -7.21 -5.50 -9.55
C VAL A 582 -8.38 -5.54 -8.58
N ILE A 583 -9.40 -4.72 -8.84
CA ILE A 583 -10.66 -4.80 -8.11
C ILE A 583 -11.44 -6.05 -8.53
N ALA A 584 -11.53 -7.03 -7.63
CA ALA A 584 -12.46 -8.15 -7.72
C ALA A 584 -13.82 -7.76 -7.13
N LEU A 585 -14.80 -7.52 -8.01
CA LEU A 585 -16.13 -7.03 -7.62
C LEU A 585 -16.98 -8.16 -7.01
N PRO A 586 -17.84 -7.88 -6.03
CA PRO A 586 -18.68 -8.90 -5.40
C PRO A 586 -19.65 -9.53 -6.41
N SER A 587 -19.89 -10.84 -6.27
CA SER A 587 -20.76 -11.62 -7.17
C SER A 587 -20.33 -11.65 -8.65
N GLU A 588 -19.05 -11.39 -8.91
CA GLU A 588 -18.45 -11.47 -10.24
C GLU A 588 -17.24 -12.42 -10.26
N ILE A 589 -16.89 -12.83 -11.48
CA ILE A 589 -15.62 -13.46 -11.84
C ILE A 589 -14.75 -12.36 -12.43
N THR A 590 -13.63 -12.03 -11.79
CA THR A 590 -12.60 -11.17 -12.39
C THR A 590 -11.54 -12.05 -13.05
N ARG A 591 -11.26 -11.82 -14.34
CA ARG A 591 -10.25 -12.57 -15.08
C ARG A 591 -9.03 -11.72 -15.34
N ILE A 592 -7.87 -12.21 -14.92
CA ILE A 592 -6.57 -11.58 -15.18
C ILE A 592 -5.64 -12.55 -15.89
N LYS A 593 -4.93 -12.06 -16.90
CA LYS A 593 -3.96 -12.83 -17.70
C LYS A 593 -2.55 -12.35 -17.34
N MET A 594 -1.65 -13.28 -17.03
CA MET A 594 -0.29 -12.95 -16.60
C MET A 594 0.73 -13.97 -17.10
N LYS A 595 1.99 -13.56 -17.20
CA LYS A 595 3.10 -14.44 -17.57
C LYS A 595 4.12 -14.51 -16.43
N PHE A 596 4.30 -15.70 -15.87
CA PHE A 596 5.21 -15.93 -14.76
C PHE A 596 6.63 -16.10 -15.29
N GLY A 597 7.53 -15.16 -14.98
CA GLY A 597 8.86 -15.13 -15.57
C GLY A 597 9.91 -15.85 -14.74
N ARG A 598 9.88 -15.61 -13.42
CA ARG A 598 10.94 -16.05 -12.51
C ARG A 598 10.53 -17.20 -11.61
N PRO A 599 11.37 -18.24 -11.49
CA PRO A 599 11.18 -19.25 -10.45
C PRO A 599 11.44 -18.62 -9.08
N GLY A 600 10.58 -18.93 -8.11
CA GLY A 600 10.74 -18.46 -6.75
C GLY A 600 9.46 -18.63 -5.94
N ARG A 601 9.56 -18.29 -4.66
CA ARG A 601 8.42 -18.18 -3.75
C ARG A 601 7.98 -16.71 -3.70
N PHE A 602 6.79 -16.46 -4.23
CA PHE A 602 6.12 -15.16 -4.21
C PHE A 602 4.73 -15.31 -3.57
N VAL A 603 4.01 -14.20 -3.43
CA VAL A 603 2.67 -14.18 -2.84
C VAL A 603 1.65 -13.53 -3.76
N TRP A 604 0.39 -13.85 -3.51
CA TRP A 604 -0.76 -13.11 -3.99
C TRP A 604 -1.70 -12.90 -2.81
N HIS A 605 -2.37 -11.75 -2.75
CA HIS A 605 -3.22 -11.42 -1.62
C HIS A 605 -4.25 -10.35 -1.96
N CYS A 606 -5.25 -10.20 -1.08
CA CYS A 606 -6.04 -8.98 -1.02
C CYS A 606 -5.19 -7.85 -0.41
N HIS A 607 -5.27 -6.65 -0.96
CA HIS A 607 -4.52 -5.47 -0.50
C HIS A 607 -5.34 -4.56 0.45
N ILE A 608 -6.51 -5.02 0.89
CA ILE A 608 -7.07 -4.59 2.19
C ILE A 608 -6.19 -5.22 3.27
N LEU A 609 -5.47 -4.39 4.03
CA LEU A 609 -4.35 -4.80 4.90
C LEU A 609 -4.75 -5.46 6.23
#